data_AF-A0A3P1TCQ0-F1
#
_entry.id   AF-A0A3P1TCQ0-F1
#
_cell.length_a   1.000
_cell.length_b   1.000
_cell.length_c   1.000
_cell.angle_alpha   90.00
_cell.angle_beta   90.00
_cell.angle_gamma   90.00
#
_symmetry.space_group_name_H-M   'P 1'
#
loop_
_entity.id
_entity.type
_entity.pdbx_description
1 polymer ?
#
loop_
_entity_poly.entity_id
_entity_poly.type
_entity_poly.pdbx_seq_one_letter_code
_entity_poly.pdbx_strand_id
1 'polypeptide(L)'
;MRAMQLYGIAIDDVRDIFGAPPERAEQLRRVAAARFPAPTAKRRWGLFKREPALEVDPTRPLSSDVDALLAGQFVAPDRLPQSWQLLQAWLEELSCTHTTITHESLDNIEFDLARRGLPSTHSIRRLGERSLGIPLGNEPGMHTGYSHHAHAVATRTALTGIDQDTLQERTRTLVVPLLDFLSGLEGDADVVVIDV
;
A
#
# COMPACT_ATOMS: atom_id res chain seq x y z
N MET A 1 -1.17 -4.83 -17.36
CA MET A 1 -1.82 -3.84 -16.49
C MET A 1 -1.19 -3.95 -15.12
N ARG A 2 -0.86 -2.82 -14.51
CA ARG A 2 -0.31 -2.72 -13.15
C ARG A 2 -1.30 -1.99 -12.24
N ALA A 3 -1.19 -2.20 -10.95
CA ALA A 3 -2.00 -1.54 -9.94
C ALA A 3 -1.14 -0.68 -9.02
N MET A 4 -1.40 0.62 -9.04
CA MET A 4 -0.81 1.59 -8.13
C MET A 4 -1.75 1.81 -6.96
N GLN A 5 -1.37 1.35 -5.78
CA GLN A 5 -2.05 1.61 -4.53
C GLN A 5 -1.44 2.85 -3.86
N LEU A 6 -2.30 3.73 -3.36
CA LEU A 6 -1.93 4.99 -2.74
C LEU A 6 -2.57 5.06 -1.35
N TYR A 7 -1.79 5.46 -0.35
CA TYR A 7 -2.23 5.61 1.03
C TYR A 7 -1.80 6.98 1.58
N GLY A 8 -2.75 7.73 2.12
CA GLY A 8 -2.51 8.99 2.81
C GLY A 8 -2.23 8.73 4.28
N ILE A 9 -0.96 8.65 4.66
CA ILE A 9 -0.50 8.30 6.01
C ILE A 9 0.88 8.91 6.26
N ALA A 10 1.15 9.37 7.47
CA ALA A 10 2.48 9.85 7.84
C ALA A 10 3.52 8.71 7.71
N ILE A 11 4.67 8.98 7.09
CA ILE A 11 5.68 7.93 6.89
C ILE A 11 6.20 7.33 8.20
N ASP A 12 6.23 8.13 9.26
CA ASP A 12 6.68 7.67 10.57
C ASP A 12 5.67 6.70 11.21
N ASP A 13 4.36 6.88 10.98
CA ASP A 13 3.35 5.90 11.41
C ASP A 13 3.54 4.54 10.70
N VAL A 14 3.96 4.55 9.44
CA VAL A 14 4.27 3.32 8.69
C VAL A 14 5.52 2.64 9.24
N ARG A 15 6.55 3.41 9.60
CA ARG A 15 7.78 2.88 10.18
C ARG A 15 7.54 2.33 11.58
N ASP A 16 6.70 3.00 12.37
CA ASP A 16 6.34 2.62 13.73
C ASP A 16 5.53 1.33 13.82
N ILE A 17 5.02 0.79 12.70
CA ILE A 17 4.47 -0.58 12.64
C ILE A 17 5.55 -1.60 13.02
N PHE A 18 6.79 -1.37 12.60
CA PHE A 18 7.91 -2.28 12.81
C PHE A 18 8.61 -1.94 14.13
N GLY A 19 8.46 -2.79 15.14
CA GLY A 19 8.87 -2.48 16.51
C GLY A 19 7.84 -1.65 17.28
N ALA A 20 6.56 -1.76 16.90
CA ALA A 20 5.47 -1.01 17.50
C ALA A 20 5.40 -1.18 19.04
N PRO A 21 5.08 -0.11 19.79
CA PRO A 21 4.79 -0.21 21.22
C PRO A 21 3.66 -1.22 21.50
N PRO A 22 3.62 -1.86 22.70
CA PRO A 22 2.68 -2.95 22.99
C PRO A 22 1.22 -2.63 22.70
N GLU A 23 0.78 -1.40 22.98
CA GLU A 23 -0.60 -0.95 22.73
C GLU A 23 -0.93 -0.91 21.23
N ARG A 24 -0.03 -0.35 20.42
CA ARG A 24 -0.17 -0.27 18.96
C ARG A 24 -0.05 -1.66 18.32
N ALA A 25 0.87 -2.49 18.82
CA ALA A 25 1.01 -3.88 18.40
C ALA A 25 -0.30 -4.67 18.62
N GLU A 26 -0.98 -4.47 19.75
CA GLU A 26 -2.25 -5.14 20.03
C GLU A 26 -3.39 -4.64 19.14
N GLN A 27 -3.41 -3.36 18.79
CA GLN A 27 -4.32 -2.84 17.76
C GLN A 27 -4.07 -3.51 16.40
N LEU A 28 -2.82 -3.57 15.96
CA LEU A 28 -2.45 -4.17 14.66
C LEU A 28 -2.76 -5.68 14.61
N ARG A 29 -2.59 -6.40 15.72
CA ARG A 29 -3.03 -7.80 15.85
C ARG A 29 -4.54 -7.94 15.69
N ARG A 30 -5.33 -7.05 16.29
CA ARG A 30 -6.80 -7.07 16.14
C ARG A 30 -7.23 -6.83 14.69
N VAL A 31 -6.59 -5.89 13.99
CA VAL A 31 -6.83 -5.63 12.57
C VAL A 31 -6.50 -6.87 11.73
N ALA A 32 -5.33 -7.47 11.96
CA ALA A 32 -4.91 -8.68 11.25
C ALA A 32 -5.87 -9.85 11.50
N ALA A 33 -6.31 -10.07 12.75
CA ALA A 33 -7.25 -11.13 13.10
C ALA A 33 -8.64 -10.92 12.47
N ALA A 34 -9.09 -9.66 12.34
CA ALA A 34 -10.35 -9.33 11.69
C ALA A 34 -10.29 -9.55 10.16
N ARG A 35 -9.18 -9.16 9.52
CA ARG A 35 -8.99 -9.27 8.06
C ARG A 35 -8.65 -10.69 7.62
N PHE A 36 -7.85 -11.40 8.42
CA PHE A 36 -7.35 -12.74 8.14
C PHE A 36 -7.73 -13.70 9.27
N PRO A 37 -9.03 -14.03 9.41
CA PRO A 37 -9.47 -14.91 10.48
C PRO A 37 -8.85 -16.30 10.31
N ALA A 38 -8.34 -16.83 11.42
CA ALA A 38 -7.84 -18.18 11.50
C ALA A 38 -8.96 -19.19 11.18
N PRO A 39 -8.66 -20.32 10.53
CA PRO A 39 -9.65 -21.36 10.31
C PRO A 39 -10.24 -21.85 11.64
N THR A 40 -11.56 -21.74 11.81
CA THR A 40 -12.23 -22.25 13.01
C THR A 40 -12.30 -23.78 12.94
N ALA A 41 -11.54 -24.45 13.80
CA ALA A 41 -11.63 -25.91 13.98
C ALA A 41 -13.06 -26.29 14.41
N LYS A 42 -13.75 -27.13 13.65
CA LYS A 42 -15.02 -27.71 14.10
C LYS A 42 -14.67 -28.98 14.84
N ARG A 43 -14.63 -28.95 16.19
CA ARG A 43 -14.37 -30.15 17.01
C ARG A 43 -15.30 -31.30 16.59
N ARG A 44 -14.81 -32.21 15.75
CA ARG A 44 -15.46 -33.48 15.43
C ARG A 44 -14.76 -34.59 16.20
N TRP A 45 -15.54 -35.29 17.00
CA TRP A 45 -15.11 -36.48 17.73
C TRP A 45 -14.83 -37.61 16.73
N GLY A 46 -13.55 -37.83 16.43
CA GLY A 46 -13.10 -38.94 15.59
C GLY A 46 -11.58 -38.95 15.47
N LEU A 47 -10.92 -39.86 16.19
CA LEU A 47 -9.46 -39.94 16.42
C LEU A 47 -8.58 -40.11 15.16
N PHE A 48 -9.15 -40.18 13.95
CA PHE A 48 -8.41 -40.53 12.74
C PHE A 48 -8.79 -39.76 11.46
N LYS A 49 -9.62 -38.71 11.55
CA LYS A 49 -9.90 -37.85 10.37
C LYS A 49 -9.21 -36.51 10.52
N ARG A 50 -8.16 -36.31 9.71
CA ARG A 50 -7.54 -35.00 9.49
C ARG A 50 -8.63 -34.08 8.95
N GLU A 51 -8.99 -33.04 9.70
CA GLU A 51 -10.06 -32.13 9.29
C GLU A 51 -9.52 -31.18 8.21
N PRO A 52 -10.08 -31.15 6.99
CA PRO A 52 -9.59 -30.28 5.91
C PRO A 52 -9.66 -28.79 6.30
N ALA A 53 -10.57 -28.43 7.21
CA ALA A 53 -10.69 -27.09 7.76
C ALA A 53 -9.55 -26.69 8.72
N LEU A 54 -8.64 -27.62 9.05
CA LEU A 54 -7.43 -27.37 9.84
C LEU A 54 -6.17 -27.33 8.96
N GLU A 55 -6.27 -27.54 7.65
CA GLU A 55 -5.14 -27.34 6.76
C GLU A 55 -4.80 -25.84 6.72
N VAL A 56 -3.59 -25.52 7.17
CA VAL A 56 -3.06 -24.17 7.12
C VAL A 56 -2.86 -23.81 5.66
N ASP A 57 -3.65 -22.86 5.18
CA ASP A 57 -3.47 -22.31 3.84
C ASP A 57 -2.19 -21.47 3.81
N PRO A 58 -1.12 -21.92 3.13
CA PRO A 58 0.15 -21.21 3.12
C PRO A 58 0.06 -19.87 2.38
N THR A 59 -0.99 -19.65 1.59
CA THR A 59 -1.20 -18.40 0.85
C THR A 59 -1.77 -17.28 1.72
N ARG A 60 -2.22 -17.60 2.94
CA ARG A 60 -2.78 -16.62 3.87
C ARG A 60 -1.73 -16.17 4.90
N PRO A 61 -1.83 -14.92 5.38
CA PRO A 61 -1.06 -14.48 6.52
C PRO A 61 -1.34 -15.31 7.78
N LEU A 62 -0.28 -15.64 8.50
CA LEU A 62 -0.28 -16.37 9.76
C LEU A 62 0.05 -15.42 10.91
N SER A 63 -0.27 -15.84 12.14
CA SER A 63 0.11 -15.10 13.34
C SER A 63 1.62 -14.88 13.45
N SER A 64 2.42 -15.84 12.97
CA SER A 64 3.88 -15.72 12.94
C SER A 64 4.37 -14.60 12.02
N ASP A 65 3.66 -14.31 10.91
CA ASP A 65 4.03 -13.20 10.02
C ASP A 65 3.71 -11.86 10.69
N VAL A 66 2.58 -11.78 11.42
CA VAL A 66 2.22 -10.61 12.22
C VAL A 66 3.30 -10.34 13.27
N ASP A 67 3.67 -11.35 14.05
CA ASP A 67 4.69 -11.20 15.09
C ASP A 67 6.07 -10.84 14.50
N ALA A 68 6.43 -11.41 13.33
CA ALA A 68 7.67 -11.07 12.63
C ALA A 68 7.71 -9.59 12.21
N LEU A 69 6.62 -9.08 11.61
CA LEU A 69 6.51 -7.68 11.21
C LEU A 69 6.56 -6.73 12.41
N LEU A 70 5.77 -7.01 13.45
CA LEU A 70 5.73 -6.20 14.67
C LEU A 70 7.06 -6.21 15.43
N ALA A 71 7.83 -7.30 15.34
CA ALA A 71 9.16 -7.38 15.92
C ALA A 71 10.26 -6.77 15.02
N GLY A 72 9.93 -6.29 13.82
CA GLY A 72 10.89 -5.80 12.84
C GLY A 72 11.89 -6.87 12.38
N GLN A 73 11.48 -8.15 12.43
CA GLN A 73 12.34 -9.27 12.10
C GLN A 73 12.49 -9.45 10.59
N PHE A 74 13.55 -10.15 10.20
CA PHE A 74 13.72 -10.57 8.82
C PHE A 74 12.58 -11.49 8.38
N VAL A 75 11.93 -11.12 7.27
CA VAL A 75 10.90 -11.92 6.61
C VAL A 75 11.53 -12.72 5.47
N ALA A 76 11.34 -14.03 5.48
CA ALA A 76 11.85 -14.91 4.43
C ALA A 76 11.17 -14.63 3.08
N PRO A 77 11.87 -14.81 1.93
CA PRO A 77 11.33 -14.48 0.61
C PRO A 77 10.00 -15.16 0.27
N ASP A 78 9.77 -16.38 0.75
CA ASP A 78 8.55 -17.16 0.54
C ASP A 78 7.35 -16.66 1.38
N ARG A 79 7.61 -15.80 2.38
CA ARG A 79 6.59 -15.15 3.24
C ARG A 79 6.38 -13.67 2.93
N LEU A 80 7.12 -13.12 1.96
CA LEU A 80 6.96 -11.71 1.56
C LEU A 80 5.53 -11.40 1.10
N PRO A 81 4.88 -12.20 0.23
CA PRO A 81 3.53 -11.86 -0.24
C PRO A 81 2.50 -11.73 0.89
N GLN A 82 2.55 -12.62 1.87
CA GLN A 82 1.65 -12.61 3.01
C GLN A 82 1.96 -11.46 3.96
N SER A 83 3.23 -11.11 4.11
CA SER A 83 3.68 -9.97 4.90
C SER A 83 3.26 -8.64 4.27
N TRP A 84 3.29 -8.53 2.93
CA TRP A 84 2.76 -7.39 2.20
C TRP A 84 1.24 -7.27 2.31
N GLN A 85 0.50 -8.38 2.25
CA GLN A 85 -0.95 -8.37 2.51
C GLN A 85 -1.30 -7.83 3.90
N LEU A 86 -0.50 -8.19 4.93
CA LEU A 86 -0.67 -7.64 6.28
C LEU A 86 -0.39 -6.14 6.33
N LEU A 87 0.74 -5.71 5.75
CA LEU A 87 1.10 -4.31 5.72
C LEU A 87 0.05 -3.48 4.97
N GLN A 88 -0.42 -3.93 3.81
CA GLN A 88 -1.49 -3.28 3.05
C GLN A 88 -2.77 -3.17 3.88
N ALA A 89 -3.17 -4.22 4.59
CA ALA A 89 -4.34 -4.17 5.47
C ALA A 89 -4.18 -3.16 6.62
N TRP A 90 -2.98 -3.03 7.18
CA TRP A 90 -2.69 -2.00 8.20
C TRP A 90 -2.65 -0.60 7.60
N LEU A 91 -2.11 -0.43 6.39
CA LEU A 91 -2.12 0.86 5.69
C LEU A 91 -3.55 1.30 5.36
N GLU A 92 -4.41 0.39 4.87
CA GLU A 92 -5.85 0.66 4.65
C GLU A 92 -6.52 1.19 5.93
N GLU A 93 -6.29 0.54 7.06
CA GLU A 93 -6.88 0.89 8.36
C GLU A 93 -6.35 2.21 8.93
N LEU A 94 -5.05 2.47 8.80
CA LEU A 94 -4.38 3.63 9.42
C LEU A 94 -4.42 4.88 8.54
N SER A 95 -4.65 4.73 7.24
CA SER A 95 -4.68 5.85 6.30
C SER A 95 -5.92 6.74 6.47
N CYS A 96 -5.75 8.05 6.29
CA CYS A 96 -6.89 8.97 6.20
C CYS A 96 -7.67 8.80 4.88
N THR A 97 -6.96 8.39 3.82
CA THR A 97 -7.54 8.08 2.51
C THR A 97 -6.67 7.04 1.82
N HIS A 98 -7.28 6.17 1.01
CA HIS A 98 -6.55 5.24 0.15
C HIS A 98 -7.30 5.03 -1.16
N THR A 99 -6.56 4.71 -2.22
CA THR A 99 -7.15 4.32 -3.51
C THR A 99 -6.25 3.34 -4.25
N THR A 100 -6.83 2.62 -5.20
CA THR A 100 -6.08 1.78 -6.15
C THR A 100 -6.40 2.22 -7.56
N ILE A 101 -5.36 2.52 -8.34
CA ILE A 101 -5.48 3.01 -9.71
C ILE A 101 -4.78 2.03 -10.64
N THR A 102 -5.52 1.52 -11.62
CA THR A 102 -4.94 0.64 -12.64
C THR A 102 -4.39 1.44 -13.80
N HIS A 103 -3.29 0.97 -14.37
CA HIS A 103 -2.66 1.64 -15.50
C HIS A 103 -1.87 0.66 -16.37
N GLU A 104 -1.65 1.02 -17.63
CA GLU A 104 -0.89 0.20 -18.57
C GLU A 104 0.60 0.53 -18.54
N SER A 105 0.94 1.81 -18.60
CA SER A 105 2.31 2.31 -18.63
C SER A 105 2.37 3.73 -18.08
N LEU A 106 3.13 3.92 -17.00
CA LEU A 106 3.40 5.28 -16.50
C LEU A 106 4.18 6.11 -17.52
N ASP A 107 5.04 5.51 -18.34
CA ASP A 107 5.85 6.28 -19.29
C ASP A 107 4.98 6.99 -20.34
N ASN A 108 3.96 6.32 -20.85
CA ASN A 108 3.01 6.92 -21.79
C ASN A 108 2.13 8.01 -21.15
N ILE A 109 1.80 7.84 -19.87
CA ILE A 109 0.99 8.78 -19.08
C ILE A 109 1.84 10.02 -18.76
N GLU A 110 3.05 9.84 -18.25
CA GLU A 110 4.01 10.90 -17.93
C GLU A 110 4.40 11.70 -19.19
N PHE A 111 4.58 11.03 -20.33
CA PHE A 111 4.82 11.73 -21.60
C PHE A 111 3.64 12.60 -22.02
N ASP A 112 2.41 12.12 -21.87
CA ASP A 112 1.20 12.87 -22.16
C ASP A 112 1.08 14.10 -21.24
N LEU A 113 1.35 13.93 -19.95
CA LEU A 113 1.36 15.01 -18.97
C LEU A 113 2.46 16.06 -19.24
N ALA A 114 3.68 15.61 -19.54
CA ALA A 114 4.80 16.48 -19.86
C ALA A 114 4.51 17.33 -21.11
N ARG A 115 3.86 16.77 -22.13
CA ARG A 115 3.43 17.50 -23.33
C ARG A 115 2.44 18.63 -23.03
N ARG A 116 1.70 18.54 -21.92
CA ARG A 116 0.76 19.57 -21.43
C ARG A 116 1.37 20.48 -20.38
N GLY A 117 2.68 20.40 -20.20
CA GLY A 117 3.44 21.32 -19.36
C GLY A 117 3.61 20.87 -17.91
N LEU A 118 3.32 19.61 -17.57
CA LEU A 118 3.65 19.10 -16.23
C LEU A 118 5.18 19.13 -16.04
N PRO A 119 5.71 19.86 -15.03
CA PRO A 119 7.13 19.81 -14.74
C PRO A 119 7.55 18.42 -14.25
N SER A 120 8.74 17.96 -14.65
CA SER A 120 9.28 16.65 -14.23
C SER A 120 9.50 16.53 -12.72
N THR A 121 9.57 17.66 -12.00
CA THR A 121 9.59 17.70 -10.54
C THR A 121 8.27 17.24 -9.91
N HIS A 122 7.16 17.31 -10.65
CA HIS A 122 5.82 16.91 -10.20
C HIS A 122 5.29 15.72 -10.99
N SER A 123 6.19 14.91 -11.54
CA SER A 123 5.83 13.66 -12.20
C SER A 123 5.14 12.72 -11.20
N ILE A 124 4.23 11.87 -11.68
CA ILE A 124 3.54 10.89 -10.84
C ILE A 124 4.55 9.93 -10.18
N ARG A 125 5.60 9.52 -10.91
CA ARG A 125 6.69 8.70 -10.36
C ARG A 125 7.37 9.31 -9.12
N ARG A 126 7.41 10.64 -9.00
CA ARG A 126 8.01 11.33 -7.84
C ARG A 126 7.22 11.13 -6.55
N LEU A 127 5.94 10.76 -6.63
CA LEU A 127 5.12 10.44 -5.45
C LEU A 127 5.61 9.21 -4.69
N GLY A 128 6.33 8.30 -5.34
CA GLY A 128 6.89 7.08 -4.76
C GLY A 128 8.41 6.99 -4.87
N GLU A 129 9.12 8.11 -5.06
CA GLU A 129 10.57 8.08 -5.30
C GLU A 129 11.38 7.74 -4.05
N ARG A 130 10.93 8.18 -2.87
CA ARG A 130 11.71 7.99 -1.65
C ARG A 130 11.47 6.58 -1.10
N SER A 131 12.54 5.92 -0.67
CA SER A 131 12.44 4.62 0.00
C SER A 131 11.66 4.73 1.31
N LEU A 132 10.71 3.82 1.54
CA LEU A 132 9.93 3.75 2.77
C LEU A 132 10.82 3.67 4.03
N GLY A 133 11.99 3.03 3.91
CA GLY A 133 12.89 2.81 5.04
C GLY A 133 12.38 1.77 6.04
N ILE A 134 11.54 0.83 5.58
CA ILE A 134 11.01 -0.27 6.38
C ILE A 134 11.84 -1.55 6.18
N PRO A 135 11.89 -2.47 7.17
CA PRO A 135 12.67 -3.71 7.08
C PRO A 135 11.98 -4.82 6.26
N LEU A 136 10.99 -4.48 5.41
CA LEU A 136 10.30 -5.42 4.53
C LEU A 136 10.83 -5.27 3.10
N GLY A 137 11.33 -6.38 2.54
CA GLY A 137 11.82 -6.41 1.16
C GLY A 137 10.68 -6.36 0.14
N ASN A 138 10.95 -5.83 -1.05
CA ASN A 138 9.95 -5.79 -2.13
C ASN A 138 9.80 -7.16 -2.81
N GLU A 139 8.58 -7.46 -3.25
CA GLU A 139 8.31 -8.58 -4.16
C GLU A 139 8.91 -8.32 -5.56
N PRO A 140 9.23 -9.37 -6.33
CA PRO A 140 9.70 -9.21 -7.71
C PRO A 140 8.74 -8.37 -8.56
N GLY A 141 9.25 -7.27 -9.12
CA GLY A 141 8.47 -6.37 -9.96
C GLY A 141 7.67 -5.31 -9.19
N MET A 142 7.65 -5.35 -7.86
CA MET A 142 6.98 -4.34 -7.05
C MET A 142 7.87 -3.12 -6.82
N HIS A 143 7.29 -1.93 -6.95
CA HIS A 143 7.92 -0.67 -6.57
C HIS A 143 7.18 -0.06 -5.39
N THR A 144 7.95 0.33 -4.37
CA THR A 144 7.39 0.94 -3.17
C THR A 144 8.17 2.20 -2.85
N GLY A 145 7.46 3.18 -2.32
CA GLY A 145 8.08 4.41 -1.87
C GLY A 145 7.06 5.39 -1.34
N TYR A 146 7.54 6.57 -0.98
CA TYR A 146 6.69 7.64 -0.48
C TYR A 146 7.13 9.01 -1.00
N SER A 147 6.28 9.99 -0.77
CA SER A 147 6.58 11.41 -0.91
C SER A 147 5.98 12.18 0.24
N HIS A 148 6.65 13.27 0.64
CA HIS A 148 6.15 14.08 1.72
C HIS A 148 4.87 14.83 1.34
N HIS A 149 4.05 15.13 2.34
CA HIS A 149 2.83 15.92 2.22
C HIS A 149 3.01 17.16 1.32
N ALA A 150 4.04 17.98 1.60
CA ALA A 150 4.30 19.21 0.84
C ALA A 150 4.55 18.93 -0.66
N HIS A 151 5.23 17.83 -0.98
CA HIS A 151 5.46 17.43 -2.37
C HIS A 151 4.18 16.92 -3.03
N ALA A 152 3.39 16.11 -2.32
CA ALA A 152 2.10 15.62 -2.80
C ALA A 152 1.13 16.76 -3.11
N VAL A 153 1.05 17.77 -2.23
CA VAL A 153 0.23 18.99 -2.45
C VAL A 153 0.73 19.81 -3.64
N ALA A 154 2.05 19.96 -3.79
CA ALA A 154 2.62 20.66 -4.95
C ALA A 154 2.30 19.92 -6.26
N THR A 155 2.42 18.59 -6.25
CA THR A 155 2.07 17.73 -7.40
C THR A 155 0.58 17.80 -7.73
N ARG A 156 -0.31 17.78 -6.73
CA ARG A 156 -1.75 18.02 -6.92
C ARG A 156 -1.99 19.34 -7.62
N THR A 157 -1.38 20.42 -7.11
CA THR A 157 -1.53 21.76 -7.67
C THR A 157 -1.09 21.83 -9.14
N ALA A 158 0.04 21.21 -9.46
CA ALA A 158 0.55 21.14 -10.84
C ALA A 158 -0.39 20.35 -11.76
N LEU A 159 -0.93 19.22 -11.29
CA LEU A 159 -1.89 18.41 -12.04
C LEU A 159 -3.23 19.12 -12.25
N THR A 160 -3.73 19.86 -11.25
CA THR A 160 -4.95 20.67 -11.37
C THR A 160 -4.79 21.81 -12.40
N GLY A 161 -3.57 22.31 -12.60
CA GLY A 161 -3.27 23.32 -13.62
C GLY A 161 -3.33 22.81 -15.07
N ILE A 162 -3.43 21.49 -15.27
CA ILE A 162 -3.52 20.89 -16.61
C ILE A 162 -4.98 20.79 -17.03
N ASP A 163 -5.28 21.22 -18.25
CA ASP A 163 -6.58 21.02 -18.87
C ASP A 163 -6.85 19.53 -19.13
N GLN A 164 -7.73 18.94 -18.33
CA GLN A 164 -8.05 17.52 -18.36
C GLN A 164 -8.84 17.10 -19.61
N ASP A 165 -9.53 18.02 -20.29
CA ASP A 165 -10.28 17.72 -21.51
C ASP A 165 -9.32 17.43 -22.67
N THR A 166 -8.09 17.95 -22.59
CA THR A 166 -7.05 17.70 -23.57
C THR A 166 -6.32 16.37 -23.35
N LEU A 167 -6.46 15.73 -22.19
CA LEU A 167 -5.75 14.48 -21.86
C LEU A 167 -6.24 13.30 -22.71
N GLN A 168 -5.33 12.38 -23.00
CA GLN A 168 -5.73 11.09 -23.55
C GLN A 168 -6.54 10.33 -22.50
N GLU A 169 -7.47 9.50 -22.95
CA GLU A 169 -8.38 8.78 -22.05
C GLU A 169 -7.61 7.97 -20.99
N ARG A 170 -6.58 7.22 -21.41
CA ARG A 170 -5.70 6.47 -20.50
C ARG A 170 -5.04 7.32 -19.40
N THR A 171 -4.71 8.57 -19.73
CA THR A 171 -4.07 9.51 -18.80
C THR A 171 -5.12 10.04 -17.84
N ARG A 172 -6.31 10.39 -18.35
CA ARG A 172 -7.45 10.85 -17.55
C ARG A 172 -7.91 9.79 -16.55
N THR A 173 -8.01 8.52 -16.95
CA THR A 173 -8.39 7.41 -16.07
C THR A 173 -7.44 7.25 -14.87
N LEU A 174 -6.18 7.67 -14.98
CA LEU A 174 -5.25 7.71 -13.85
C LEU A 174 -5.34 9.03 -13.08
N VAL A 175 -5.31 10.17 -13.79
CA VAL A 175 -5.17 11.50 -13.18
C VAL A 175 -6.39 11.89 -12.35
N VAL A 176 -7.61 11.55 -12.81
CA VAL A 176 -8.85 11.88 -12.07
C VAL A 176 -8.86 11.23 -10.67
N PRO A 177 -8.75 9.89 -10.53
CA PRO A 177 -8.74 9.28 -9.20
C PRO A 177 -7.50 9.66 -8.38
N LEU A 178 -6.36 9.98 -9.02
CA LEU A 178 -5.18 10.49 -8.32
C LEU A 178 -5.46 11.87 -7.71
N LEU A 179 -6.09 12.79 -8.47
CA LEU A 179 -6.46 14.11 -7.96
C LEU A 179 -7.48 14.02 -6.83
N ASP A 180 -8.45 13.12 -6.94
CA ASP A 180 -9.44 12.87 -5.88
C ASP A 180 -8.73 12.38 -4.60
N PHE A 181 -7.83 11.40 -4.72
CA PHE A 181 -7.01 10.92 -3.61
C PHE A 181 -6.17 12.04 -2.97
N LEU A 182 -5.43 12.80 -3.78
CA LEU A 182 -4.58 13.90 -3.29
C LEU A 182 -5.39 15.03 -2.65
N SER A 183 -6.66 15.19 -3.04
CA SER A 183 -7.59 16.16 -2.44
C SER A 183 -8.11 15.70 -1.09
N GLY A 184 -8.17 14.39 -0.85
CA GLY A 184 -8.55 13.78 0.41
C GLY A 184 -7.44 13.65 1.45
N LEU A 185 -6.22 14.15 1.18
CA LEU A 185 -5.15 14.16 2.18
C LEU A 185 -5.48 15.10 3.34
N GLU A 186 -5.38 14.58 4.56
CA GLU A 186 -5.63 15.32 5.79
C GLU A 186 -4.33 15.61 6.56
N GLY A 187 -4.29 16.74 7.28
CA GLY A 187 -3.18 17.11 8.16
C GLY A 187 -1.82 17.07 7.45
N ASP A 188 -0.85 16.42 8.10
CA ASP A 188 0.50 16.22 7.57
C ASP A 188 0.69 14.84 6.92
N ALA A 189 -0.40 14.22 6.42
CA ALA A 189 -0.32 12.90 5.79
C ALA A 189 0.61 12.93 4.56
N ASP A 190 1.61 12.04 4.56
CA ASP A 190 2.44 11.76 3.41
C ASP A 190 1.69 10.84 2.43
N VAL A 191 2.26 10.61 1.24
CA VAL A 191 1.72 9.66 0.27
C VAL A 191 2.64 8.46 0.18
N VAL A 192 2.13 7.30 0.55
CA VAL A 192 2.79 6.00 0.34
C VAL A 192 2.24 5.36 -0.93
N VAL A 193 3.14 4.87 -1.77
CA VAL A 193 2.85 4.26 -3.07
C VAL A 193 3.35 2.82 -3.08
N ILE A 194 2.49 1.89 -3.49
CA ILE A 194 2.82 0.49 -3.78
C ILE A 194 2.33 0.21 -5.22
N ASP A 195 3.26 -0.02 -6.14
CA ASP A 195 2.99 -0.32 -7.55
C ASP A 195 3.37 -1.78 -7.87
N VAL A 196 2.37 -2.59 -8.23
CA VAL A 196 2.48 -4.03 -8.54
C VAL A 196 2.09 -4.33 -9.99
#